data_AF-A0A3C0HZT5-F1
#
_entry.id   AF-A0A3C0HZT5-F1
#
_cell.length_a   1.000
_cell.length_b   1.000
_cell.length_c   1.000
_cell.angle_alpha   90.00
_cell.angle_beta   90.00
_cell.angle_gamma   90.00
#
_symmetry.space_group_name_H-M   'P 1'
#
loop_
_entity.id
_entity.type
_entity.pdbx_description
1 polymer ?
#
loop_
_entity_poly.entity_id
_entity_poly.type
_entity_poly.pdbx_seq_one_letter_code
_entity_poly.pdbx_strand_id
1 'polypeptide(L)'
;MYANEKHQELAKLIQSLKQMNMDYILVADKNSEQTCITAKKENIRQRYNNEAEIDKIIVVIKEIESWYLSGLIEEQAKKLDLPVLDNTENVGKRKFDEYRRHCRLPNRKDLMKEILKYFSIKTAKQRLI
;
A
#
# COMPACT_ATOMS: atom_id res chain seq x y z
N MET A 1 10.53 16.19 22.04
CA MET A 1 9.47 17.22 22.19
C MET A 1 8.90 17.66 20.85
N TYR A 2 9.70 18.12 19.88
CA TYR A 2 9.23 18.62 18.56
C TYR A 2 8.28 17.71 17.74
N ALA A 3 8.47 16.37 17.75
CA ALA A 3 7.59 15.47 16.99
C ALA A 3 6.17 15.36 17.60
N ASN A 4 6.03 15.54 18.91
CA ASN A 4 4.74 15.46 19.60
C ASN A 4 3.89 16.72 19.42
N GLU A 5 4.52 17.89 19.28
CA GLU A 5 3.81 19.15 19.00
C GLU A 5 3.05 19.07 17.68
N LYS A 6 3.69 18.54 16.63
CA LYS A 6 3.03 18.29 15.33
C LYS A 6 1.86 17.33 15.42
N HIS A 7 1.91 16.33 16.30
CA HIS A 7 0.79 15.40 16.48
C HIS A 7 -0.42 16.07 17.14
N GLN A 8 -0.18 16.92 18.15
CA GLN A 8 -1.24 17.66 18.81
C GLN A 8 -1.88 18.71 17.90
N GLU A 9 -1.08 19.39 17.08
CA GLU A 9 -1.59 20.33 16.07
C GLU A 9 -2.45 19.62 15.02
N LEU A 10 -2.02 18.45 14.54
CA LEU A 10 -2.79 17.66 13.58
C LEU A 10 -4.12 17.16 14.18
N ALA A 11 -4.11 16.74 15.45
CA ALA A 11 -5.33 16.34 16.16
C ALA A 11 -6.32 17.50 16.27
N LYS A 12 -5.85 18.71 16.60
CA LYS A 12 -6.67 19.93 16.60
C LYS A 12 -7.21 20.25 15.21
N LEU A 13 -6.41 20.09 14.15
CA LEU A 13 -6.85 20.31 12.78
C LEU A 13 -7.97 19.35 12.39
N ILE A 14 -7.82 18.05 12.69
CA ILE A 14 -8.87 17.04 12.45
C ILE A 14 -10.15 17.43 13.19
N GLN A 15 -10.04 17.83 14.45
CA GLN A 15 -11.17 18.27 15.26
C GLN A 15 -11.88 19.49 14.62
N SER A 16 -11.13 20.49 14.18
CA SER A 16 -11.69 21.68 13.51
C SER A 16 -12.38 21.32 12.20
N LEU A 17 -11.80 20.45 11.38
CA LEU A 17 -12.42 19.99 10.13
C LEU A 17 -13.76 19.29 10.39
N LYS A 18 -13.84 18.46 11.44
CA LYS A 18 -15.08 17.82 11.87
C LYS A 18 -16.12 18.84 12.31
N GLN A 19 -15.73 19.83 13.13
CA GLN A 19 -16.64 20.90 13.57
C GLN A 19 -17.16 21.75 12.39
N MET A 20 -16.34 21.93 11.36
CA MET A 20 -16.71 22.62 10.12
C MET A 20 -17.49 21.74 9.14
N ASN A 21 -17.78 20.48 9.50
CA ASN A 21 -18.43 19.50 8.65
C ASN A 21 -17.71 19.31 7.28
N MET A 22 -16.37 19.38 7.31
CA MET A 22 -15.51 19.16 6.15
C MET A 22 -15.01 17.72 6.13
N ASP A 23 -14.94 17.14 4.92
CA ASP A 23 -14.35 15.83 4.72
C ASP A 23 -12.82 15.88 4.75
N TYR A 24 -12.21 14.79 5.23
CA TYR A 24 -10.77 14.62 5.25
C TYR A 24 -10.38 13.15 5.03
N ILE A 25 -9.13 12.93 4.64
CA ILE A 25 -8.50 11.60 4.60
C ILE A 25 -7.12 11.69 5.23
N LEU A 26 -6.76 10.68 6.02
CA LEU A 26 -5.44 10.55 6.63
C LEU A 26 -4.68 9.44 5.92
N VAL A 27 -3.57 9.80 5.28
CA VAL A 27 -2.74 8.86 4.53
C VAL A 27 -1.47 8.59 5.33
N ALA A 28 -1.15 7.32 5.57
CA ALA A 28 0.05 6.92 6.30
C ALA A 28 0.72 5.71 5.65
N ASP A 29 2.05 5.65 5.72
CA ASP A 29 2.79 4.52 5.18
C ASP A 29 2.73 3.28 6.09
N LYS A 30 2.65 2.10 5.46
CA LYS A 30 2.88 0.80 6.13
C LYS A 30 4.37 0.65 6.42
N ASN A 31 4.80 1.14 7.57
CA ASN A 31 6.16 0.91 8.07
C ASN A 31 6.36 -0.59 8.34
N SER A 32 7.58 -1.08 8.10
CA SER A 32 7.96 -2.51 8.16
C SER A 32 7.79 -3.18 9.52
N GLU A 33 7.57 -2.41 10.58
CA GLU A 33 7.41 -2.91 11.95
C GLU A 33 5.98 -3.36 12.27
N GLN A 34 5.00 -3.05 11.40
CA GLN A 34 3.58 -3.32 11.64
C GLN A 34 3.01 -4.17 10.51
N THR A 35 2.90 -5.48 10.75
CA THR A 35 2.36 -6.46 9.79
C THR A 35 0.86 -6.26 9.54
N CYS A 36 0.10 -5.87 10.58
CA CYS A 36 -1.36 -5.72 10.50
C CYS A 36 -1.80 -4.28 10.23
N ILE A 37 -2.56 -4.07 9.14
CA ILE A 37 -3.16 -2.77 8.77
C ILE A 37 -4.14 -2.30 9.86
N THR A 38 -4.92 -3.20 10.44
CA THR A 38 -5.88 -2.87 11.52
C THR A 38 -5.15 -2.30 12.73
N ALA A 39 -4.08 -2.96 13.18
CA ALA A 39 -3.26 -2.46 14.27
C ALA A 39 -2.59 -1.13 13.93
N LYS A 40 -2.19 -0.91 12.67
CA LYS A 40 -1.65 0.37 12.21
C LYS A 40 -2.69 1.49 12.30
N LYS A 41 -3.91 1.27 11.82
CA LYS A 41 -5.00 2.23 11.89
C LYS A 41 -5.31 2.61 13.33
N GLU A 42 -5.34 1.63 14.23
CA GLU A 42 -5.59 1.86 15.65
C GLU A 42 -4.47 2.70 16.31
N ASN A 43 -3.21 2.38 16.02
CA ASN A 43 -2.07 3.17 16.51
C ASN A 43 -2.11 4.63 16.00
N ILE A 44 -2.54 4.83 14.75
CA ILE A 44 -2.72 6.16 14.16
C ILE A 44 -3.84 6.92 14.89
N ARG A 45 -4.98 6.26 15.13
CA ARG A 45 -6.09 6.85 15.87
C ARG A 45 -5.67 7.31 17.27
N GLN A 46 -5.00 6.42 18.01
CA GLN A 46 -4.51 6.74 19.36
C GLN A 46 -3.49 7.87 19.37
N ARG A 47 -2.61 7.93 18.36
CA ARG A 47 -1.62 9.01 18.20
C ARG A 47 -2.25 10.39 18.05
N TYR A 48 -3.46 10.47 17.50
CA TYR A 48 -4.21 11.71 17.31
C TYR A 48 -5.38 11.85 18.28
N ASN A 49 -5.23 11.37 19.52
CA ASN A 49 -6.22 11.50 20.61
C ASN A 49 -7.62 10.95 20.26
N ASN A 50 -7.69 9.94 19.40
CA ASN A 50 -8.95 9.37 18.90
C ASN A 50 -9.84 10.31 18.07
N GLU A 51 -9.31 11.45 17.63
CA GLU A 51 -10.06 12.38 16.77
C GLU A 51 -10.26 11.84 15.35
N ALA A 52 -9.30 11.04 14.87
CA ALA A 52 -9.31 10.43 13.55
C ALA A 52 -10.26 9.21 13.47
N GLU A 53 -11.17 9.21 12.51
CA GLU A 53 -12.02 8.04 12.24
C GLU A 53 -11.27 6.94 11.46
N ILE A 54 -11.48 5.66 11.82
CA ILE A 54 -10.74 4.51 11.26
C ILE A 54 -10.98 4.30 9.76
N ASP A 55 -12.17 4.65 9.29
CA ASP A 55 -12.59 4.60 7.89
C ASP A 55 -11.93 5.69 7.03
N LYS A 56 -11.58 6.84 7.64
CA LYS A 56 -10.85 7.94 6.98
C LYS A 56 -9.33 7.74 6.95
N ILE A 57 -8.81 6.72 7.64
CA ILE A 57 -7.38 6.37 7.64
C ILE A 57 -7.08 5.37 6.51
N ILE A 58 -6.23 5.79 5.58
CA ILE A 58 -5.72 4.99 4.47
C ILE A 58 -4.24 4.66 4.76
N VAL A 59 -3.96 3.37 4.92
CA VAL A 59 -2.58 2.88 5.08
C VAL A 59 -2.07 2.43 3.72
N VAL A 60 -1.05 3.11 3.21
CA VAL A 60 -0.46 2.84 1.90
C VAL A 60 0.59 1.74 2.04
N ILE A 61 0.47 0.69 1.22
CA ILE A 61 1.48 -0.37 1.13
C ILE A 61 2.73 0.24 0.48
N LYS A 62 3.87 -0.03 1.11
CA LYS A 62 5.16 0.67 0.96
C LYS A 62 5.55 0.96 -0.49
N GLU A 63 5.25 0.06 -1.43
CA GLU A 63 5.68 0.16 -2.82
C GLU A 63 4.60 -0.35 -3.79
N ILE A 64 4.38 0.39 -4.88
CA ILE A 64 3.33 0.08 -5.87
C ILE A 64 3.63 -1.18 -6.66
N GLU A 65 4.88 -1.64 -6.70
CA GLU A 65 5.34 -2.79 -7.47
C GLU A 65 4.72 -4.11 -6.97
N SER A 66 4.51 -4.24 -5.66
CA SER A 66 3.74 -5.33 -5.05
C SER A 66 2.37 -5.47 -5.68
N TRP A 67 1.70 -4.34 -5.96
CA TRP A 67 0.36 -4.37 -6.54
C TRP A 67 0.36 -5.02 -7.90
N TYR A 68 1.28 -4.65 -8.79
CA TYR A 68 1.37 -5.22 -10.14
C TYR A 68 1.49 -6.75 -10.10
N LEU A 69 2.32 -7.30 -9.21
CA LEU A 69 2.51 -8.75 -9.13
C LEU A 69 1.31 -9.49 -8.50
N SER A 70 0.62 -8.86 -7.55
CA SER A 70 -0.48 -9.49 -6.81
C SER A 70 -1.65 -9.96 -7.68
N GLY A 71 -1.90 -9.27 -8.79
CA GLY A 71 -3.03 -9.55 -9.69
C GLY A 71 -2.74 -10.58 -10.78
N LEU A 72 -1.52 -11.10 -10.86
CA LEU A 72 -1.15 -12.12 -11.84
C LEU A 72 -1.55 -13.51 -11.33
N ILE A 73 -2.35 -14.26 -12.08
CA ILE A 73 -2.48 -15.70 -11.81
C ILE A 73 -1.30 -16.45 -12.45
N GLU A 74 -1.12 -17.71 -12.07
CA GLU A 74 0.07 -18.49 -12.40
C GLU A 74 0.37 -18.56 -13.91
N GLU A 75 -0.67 -18.68 -14.73
CA GLU A 75 -0.51 -18.77 -16.19
C GLU A 75 0.12 -17.51 -16.79
N GLN A 76 -0.28 -16.31 -16.36
CA GLN A 76 0.23 -15.04 -16.91
C GLN A 76 1.57 -14.66 -16.28
N ALA A 77 1.80 -15.01 -15.02
CA ALA A 77 3.14 -14.90 -14.44
C ALA A 77 4.16 -15.71 -15.26
N LYS A 78 3.83 -16.97 -15.60
CA LYS A 78 4.66 -17.79 -16.48
C LYS A 78 4.83 -17.20 -17.88
N LYS A 79 3.77 -16.66 -18.50
CA LYS A 79 3.86 -16.01 -19.83
C LYS A 79 4.79 -14.79 -19.85
N LEU A 80 4.88 -14.08 -18.73
CA LEU A 80 5.71 -12.88 -18.59
C LEU A 80 7.10 -13.18 -18.00
N ASP A 81 7.44 -14.46 -17.80
CA ASP A 81 8.66 -14.91 -17.13
C ASP A 81 8.83 -14.23 -15.74
N LEU A 82 7.70 -14.07 -15.02
CA LEU A 82 7.63 -13.54 -13.67
C LEU A 82 7.42 -14.67 -12.64
N PRO A 83 7.95 -14.51 -11.41
CA PRO A 83 7.70 -15.47 -10.36
C PRO A 83 6.23 -15.46 -9.94
N VAL A 84 5.70 -16.64 -9.64
CA VAL A 84 4.42 -16.78 -8.94
C VAL A 84 4.71 -16.58 -7.46
N LEU A 85 4.17 -15.52 -6.89
CA LEU A 85 4.35 -15.18 -5.48
C LEU A 85 3.02 -15.34 -4.76
N ASP A 86 3.03 -16.10 -3.66
CA ASP A 86 1.86 -16.25 -2.79
C ASP A 86 1.62 -14.99 -1.94
N ASN A 87 2.70 -14.26 -1.59
CA ASN A 87 2.64 -12.99 -0.90
C ASN A 87 3.55 -11.97 -1.61
N THR A 88 2.97 -10.82 -1.98
CA THR A 88 3.67 -9.73 -2.67
C THR A 88 3.96 -8.52 -1.79
N GLU A 89 3.49 -8.50 -0.54
CA GLU A 89 3.50 -7.37 0.39
C GLU A 89 4.90 -6.76 0.60
N ASN A 90 5.94 -7.61 0.54
CA ASN A 90 7.33 -7.21 0.77
C ASN A 90 8.15 -7.06 -0.53
N VAL A 91 7.47 -6.98 -1.69
CA VAL A 91 8.14 -6.75 -2.99
C VAL A 91 8.30 -5.25 -3.25
N GLY A 92 9.44 -4.72 -2.82
CA GLY A 92 9.86 -3.38 -3.21
C GLY A 92 10.46 -3.32 -4.63
N LYS A 93 10.71 -2.09 -5.11
CA LYS A 93 11.36 -1.69 -6.36
C LYS A 93 12.55 -2.56 -6.69
N ARG A 94 13.44 -2.81 -5.72
CA ARG A 94 14.66 -3.59 -5.92
C ARG A 94 14.34 -5.05 -6.30
N LYS A 95 13.44 -5.71 -5.57
CA LYS A 95 13.02 -7.09 -5.87
C LYS A 95 12.25 -7.17 -7.18
N PHE A 96 11.36 -6.20 -7.43
CA PHE A 96 10.67 -6.11 -8.72
C PHE A 96 11.65 -5.97 -9.90
N ASP A 97 12.67 -5.12 -9.76
CA ASP A 97 13.71 -4.94 -10.77
C ASP A 97 14.62 -6.17 -10.92
N GLU A 98 14.75 -7.00 -9.89
CA GLU A 98 15.42 -8.30 -9.98
C GLU A 98 14.58 -9.29 -10.81
N TYR A 99 13.29 -9.44 -10.50
CA TYR A 99 12.38 -10.29 -11.28
C TYR A 99 12.32 -9.87 -12.75
N ARG A 100 12.20 -8.56 -13.00
CA ARG A 100 12.18 -7.99 -14.36
C ARG A 100 13.41 -8.35 -15.19
N ARG A 101 14.60 -8.48 -14.59
CA ARG A 101 15.82 -8.80 -15.36
C ARG A 101 15.75 -10.14 -16.08
N HIS A 102 14.91 -11.04 -15.59
CA HIS A 102 14.69 -12.35 -16.18
C HIS A 102 13.51 -12.37 -17.16
N CYS A 103 12.79 -11.25 -17.31
CA CYS A 103 11.65 -11.13 -18.20
C CYS A 103 12.04 -10.76 -19.63
N ARG A 104 11.24 -11.25 -20.60
CA ARG A 104 11.33 -10.85 -22.02
C ARG A 104 11.15 -9.35 -22.26
N LEU A 105 10.46 -8.65 -21.35
CA LEU A 105 10.21 -7.21 -21.42
C LEU A 105 11.16 -6.50 -20.44
N PRO A 106 12.37 -6.10 -20.88
CA PRO A 106 13.34 -5.47 -19.99
C PRO A 106 12.91 -4.06 -19.59
N ASN A 107 12.05 -3.38 -20.36
CA ASN A 107 11.54 -2.08 -19.97
C ASN A 107 10.48 -2.21 -18.86
N ARG A 108 10.75 -1.54 -17.74
CA ARG A 108 9.87 -1.54 -16.56
C ARG A 108 8.45 -1.07 -16.87
N LYS A 109 8.29 0.03 -17.60
CA LYS A 109 6.97 0.59 -17.92
C LYS A 109 6.19 -0.34 -18.84
N ASP A 110 6.87 -0.98 -19.79
CA ASP A 110 6.21 -1.90 -20.73
C ASP A 110 5.79 -3.18 -20.03
N LEU A 111 6.63 -3.72 -19.13
CA LEU A 111 6.25 -4.85 -18.28
C LEU A 111 5.03 -4.50 -17.41
N MET A 112 5.02 -3.33 -16.75
CA MET A 112 3.89 -2.87 -15.94
C MET A 112 2.60 -2.74 -16.76
N LYS A 113 2.67 -2.19 -17.96
CA LYS A 113 1.51 -2.11 -18.87
C LYS A 113 1.02 -3.49 -19.30
N GLU A 114 1.93 -4.42 -19.56
CA GLU A 114 1.57 -5.78 -19.96
C GLU A 114 0.90 -6.54 -18.81
N ILE A 115 1.41 -6.40 -17.58
CA ILE A 115 0.78 -6.95 -16.37
C ILE A 115 -0.67 -6.46 -16.24
N LEU A 116 -0.93 -5.17 -16.48
CA LEU A 116 -2.26 -4.59 -16.36
C LEU A 116 -3.29 -5.21 -17.31
N LYS A 117 -2.87 -5.73 -18.47
CA LYS A 117 -3.78 -6.41 -19.42
C LYS A 117 -4.39 -7.69 -18.85
N TYR A 118 -3.72 -8.31 -17.89
CA TYR A 118 -4.11 -9.59 -17.29
C TYR A 118 -4.46 -9.47 -15.81
N PHE A 119 -4.62 -8.24 -15.31
CA PHE A 119 -4.72 -7.99 -13.88
C PHE A 119 -6.06 -8.45 -13.31
N SER A 120 -6.02 -9.36 -12.34
CA SER A 120 -7.20 -9.82 -11.61
C SER A 120 -7.31 -9.12 -10.26
N ILE A 121 -8.33 -8.28 -10.08
CA ILE A 121 -8.64 -7.63 -8.80
C ILE A 121 -8.94 -8.67 -7.71
N LYS A 122 -9.62 -9.77 -8.07
CA LYS A 122 -9.95 -10.85 -7.14
C LYS A 122 -8.68 -11.51 -6.59
N THR A 123 -7.71 -11.80 -7.46
CA THR A 123 -6.44 -12.41 -7.09
C THR A 123 -5.58 -11.45 -6.27
N ALA A 124 -5.52 -10.18 -6.68
CA ALA A 124 -4.79 -9.13 -5.98
C ALA A 124 -5.23 -9.02 -4.52
N LYS A 125 -6.53 -9.02 -4.25
CA LYS A 125 -7.08 -8.97 -2.89
C LYS A 125 -6.65 -10.14 -2.00
N GLN A 126 -6.36 -11.31 -2.56
CA GLN A 126 -5.95 -12.49 -1.78
C GLN A 126 -4.46 -12.48 -1.42
N ARG A 127 -3.63 -11.77 -2.18
CA ARG A 127 -2.15 -11.79 -2.06
C ARG A 127 -1.54 -10.50 -1.50
N LEU A 128 -2.36 -9.46 -1.35
CA LEU A 128 -2.01 -8.15 -0.77
C LEU A 128 -2.47 -7.99 0.70
N ILE A 129 -3.19 -8.97 1.26
CA ILE A 129 -3.76 -8.94 2.61
C ILE A 129 -3.02 -9.92 3.51
#